data_AF-A0A3D0RRF3-F1
#
_entry.id   AF-A0A3D0RRF3-F1
#
_cell.length_a   1.000
_cell.length_b   1.000
_cell.length_c   1.000
_cell.angle_alpha   90.00
_cell.angle_beta   90.00
_cell.angle_gamma   90.00
#
_symmetry.space_group_name_H-M   'P 1'
#
loop_
_entity.id
_entity.type
_entity.pdbx_description
1 polymer ?
#
loop_
_entity_poly.entity_id
_entity_poly.type
_entity_poly.pdbx_seq_one_letter_code
_entity_poly.pdbx_strand_id
1 'polypeptide(L)'
;MTTIDLTIHNDRRKRAIQRAKEKNIIIPTYAQMKDPSKISAKVKDELTKIGLWDIHPRNLFRINWHNQPTASGGTFDGVNYLELPSSLTGVKARIIAIVGKWFPTGAHKVGAAFSCLVPRLVTGQFDPTTQKAVWPSTGNYCRGGAYDSALLGCESIAILPEGMSKERFEWLATVAGETIKTPGSESNVKEIFDKCKELANSGQDLMIFNQFDEFGNYLWHFEVTGHAMEEVFNQV
;
A
#
# COMPACT_ATOMS: atom_id res chain seq x y z
N MET A 1 6.55 -26.13 -0.64
CA MET A 1 5.73 -24.97 -1.07
C MET A 1 6.16 -23.78 -0.25
N THR A 2 6.45 -22.63 -0.85
CA THR A 2 6.77 -21.42 -0.09
C THR A 2 5.48 -20.92 0.56
N THR A 3 5.47 -20.81 1.88
CA THR A 3 4.32 -20.35 2.69
C THR A 3 4.64 -19.01 3.33
N ILE A 4 3.62 -18.18 3.59
CA ILE A 4 3.81 -16.96 4.39
C ILE A 4 4.21 -17.38 5.81
N ASP A 5 5.39 -16.96 6.24
CA ASP A 5 5.89 -17.22 7.59
C ASP A 5 5.15 -16.33 8.60
N LEU A 6 4.39 -16.96 9.49
CA LEU A 6 3.61 -16.30 10.55
C LEU A 6 4.24 -16.46 11.94
N THR A 7 5.53 -16.79 12.01
CA THR A 7 6.27 -16.92 13.28
C THR A 7 6.16 -15.62 14.09
N ILE A 8 5.77 -15.75 15.36
CA ILE A 8 5.54 -14.61 16.25
C ILE A 8 6.79 -14.30 17.07
N HIS A 9 7.28 -13.07 16.96
CA HIS A 9 8.33 -12.52 17.81
C HIS A 9 7.71 -11.63 18.89
N ASN A 10 7.41 -12.22 20.05
CA ASN A 10 6.60 -11.58 21.09
C ASN A 10 7.10 -10.19 21.54
N ASP A 11 8.40 -10.00 21.75
CA ASP A 11 8.91 -8.72 22.27
C ASP A 11 8.89 -7.60 21.23
N ARG A 12 9.19 -7.93 19.97
CA ARG A 12 9.08 -7.01 18.83
C ARG A 12 7.62 -6.66 18.57
N ARG A 13 6.72 -7.66 18.65
CA ARG A 13 5.27 -7.46 18.54
C ARG A 13 4.72 -6.56 19.65
N LYS A 14 5.18 -6.70 20.89
CA LYS A 14 4.81 -5.80 22.00
C LYS A 14 5.19 -4.34 21.67
N ARG A 15 6.39 -4.11 21.14
CA ARG A 15 6.83 -2.76 20.70
C ARG A 15 5.96 -2.23 19.56
N ALA A 16 5.64 -3.06 18.56
CA ALA A 16 4.75 -2.67 17.47
C ALA A 16 3.33 -2.30 17.98
N ILE A 17 2.77 -3.07 18.91
CA ILE A 17 1.48 -2.78 19.55
C ILE A 17 1.56 -1.45 20.34
N GLN A 18 2.63 -1.24 21.09
CA GLN A 18 2.83 -0.02 21.86
C GLN A 18 2.90 1.21 20.93
N ARG A 19 3.68 1.13 19.85
CA ARG A 19 3.73 2.17 18.81
C ARG A 19 2.36 2.46 18.21
N ALA A 20 1.59 1.41 17.89
CA ALA A 20 0.25 1.56 17.34
C ALA A 20 -0.69 2.28 18.32
N LYS A 21 -0.61 1.99 19.63
CA LYS A 21 -1.38 2.71 20.65
C LYS A 21 -1.00 4.18 20.74
N GLU A 22 0.30 4.47 20.81
CA GLU A 22 0.82 5.85 20.91
C GLU A 22 0.39 6.73 19.74
N LYS A 23 0.39 6.17 18.52
CA LYS A 23 -0.01 6.88 17.30
C LYS A 23 -1.51 6.71 16.96
N ASN A 24 -2.29 6.08 17.84
CA ASN A 24 -3.71 5.79 17.61
C ASN A 24 -3.97 5.10 16.25
N ILE A 25 -3.11 4.14 15.89
CA ILE A 25 -3.20 3.38 14.63
C ILE A 25 -4.18 2.23 14.84
N ILE A 26 -5.11 2.08 13.88
CA ILE A 26 -6.01 0.93 13.79
C ILE A 26 -5.80 0.33 12.40
N ILE A 27 -5.43 -0.94 12.37
CA ILE A 27 -5.12 -1.65 11.13
C ILE A 27 -6.41 -2.35 10.64
N PRO A 28 -6.90 -2.06 9.41
CA PRO A 28 -8.06 -2.74 8.86
C PRO A 28 -7.75 -4.22 8.58
N THR A 29 -8.78 -5.05 8.73
CA THR A 29 -8.72 -6.46 8.30
C THR A 29 -9.04 -6.58 6.81
N TYR A 30 -8.62 -7.67 6.15
CA TYR A 30 -9.10 -7.95 4.79
C TYR A 30 -10.62 -8.04 4.71
N ALA A 31 -11.30 -8.56 5.74
CA ALA A 31 -12.76 -8.58 5.77
C ALA A 31 -13.37 -7.17 5.63
N GLN A 32 -12.74 -6.15 6.22
CA GLN A 32 -13.15 -4.74 6.10
C GLN A 32 -12.70 -4.10 4.78
N MET A 33 -11.56 -4.52 4.21
CA MET A 33 -11.13 -4.06 2.89
C MET A 33 -12.02 -4.61 1.77
N LYS A 34 -12.48 -5.85 1.89
CA LYS A 34 -13.43 -6.48 0.95
C LYS A 34 -14.83 -5.89 1.07
N ASP A 35 -15.21 -5.55 2.30
CA ASP A 35 -16.54 -5.07 2.63
C ASP A 35 -16.45 -3.91 3.64
N PRO A 36 -16.41 -2.65 3.13
CA PRO A 36 -16.35 -1.46 3.96
C PRO A 36 -17.58 -1.27 4.86
N SER A 37 -18.68 -2.01 4.67
CA SER A 37 -19.83 -1.96 5.59
C SER A 37 -19.43 -2.40 7.01
N LYS A 38 -18.44 -3.30 7.13
CA LYS A 38 -17.87 -3.81 8.39
C LYS A 38 -16.96 -2.81 9.12
N ILE A 39 -16.67 -1.66 8.52
CA ILE A 39 -15.91 -0.59 9.16
C ILE A 39 -16.85 0.17 10.10
N SER A 40 -16.44 0.39 11.34
CA SER A 40 -17.24 1.08 12.36
C SER A 40 -17.65 2.49 11.92
N ALA A 41 -18.83 2.93 12.36
CA ALA A 41 -19.32 4.29 12.09
C ALA A 41 -18.32 5.37 12.51
N LYS A 42 -17.70 5.22 13.70
CA LYS A 42 -16.67 6.13 14.20
C LYS A 42 -15.53 6.37 13.20
N VAL A 43 -15.00 5.30 12.58
CA VAL A 43 -13.92 5.42 11.59
C VAL A 43 -14.43 6.09 10.31
N LYS A 44 -15.65 5.77 9.85
CA LYS A 44 -16.26 6.42 8.68
C LYS A 44 -16.46 7.92 8.92
N ASP A 45 -16.94 8.30 10.10
CA ASP A 45 -17.13 9.70 10.49
C ASP A 45 -15.80 10.46 10.53
N GLU A 46 -14.74 9.84 11.07
CA GLU A 46 -13.40 10.44 11.06
C GLU A 46 -12.88 10.64 9.63
N LEU A 47 -13.12 9.69 8.72
CA LEU A 47 -12.73 9.79 7.31
C LEU A 47 -13.38 10.97 6.57
N THR A 48 -14.57 11.43 7.00
CA THR A 48 -15.24 12.60 6.40
C THR A 48 -14.47 13.91 6.57
N LYS A 49 -13.47 13.94 7.45
CA LYS A 49 -12.65 15.12 7.75
C LYS A 49 -11.22 15.00 7.23
N ILE A 50 -10.92 13.92 6.50
CA ILE A 50 -9.56 13.55 6.10
C ILE A 50 -9.48 13.52 4.57
N GLY A 51 -8.46 14.18 4.01
CA GLY A 51 -8.10 14.12 2.60
C GLY A 51 -7.64 12.72 2.19
N LEU A 52 -7.94 12.32 0.95
CA LEU A 52 -7.64 10.98 0.43
C LEU A 52 -6.16 10.60 0.54
N TRP A 53 -5.26 11.59 0.48
CA TRP A 53 -3.81 11.42 0.50
C TRP A 53 -3.15 11.95 1.77
N ASP A 54 -3.92 12.41 2.76
CA ASP A 54 -3.35 12.92 4.01
C ASP A 54 -2.58 11.81 4.74
N ILE A 55 -1.51 12.19 5.43
CA ILE A 55 -0.75 11.29 6.30
C ILE A 55 -1.49 11.18 7.63
N HIS A 56 -2.57 10.39 7.61
CA HIS A 56 -3.40 10.12 8.77
C HIS A 56 -3.72 8.61 8.87
N PRO A 57 -3.50 7.93 10.01
CA PRO A 57 -3.64 6.48 10.11
C PRO A 57 -4.99 5.91 9.67
N ARG A 58 -6.07 6.72 9.72
CA ARG A 58 -7.38 6.29 9.23
C ARG A 58 -7.43 6.05 7.73
N ASN A 59 -6.55 6.66 6.93
CA ASN A 59 -6.46 6.37 5.50
C ASN A 59 -6.04 4.91 5.19
N LEU A 60 -5.56 4.13 6.17
CA LEU A 60 -5.41 2.68 6.03
C LEU A 60 -6.74 2.02 5.63
N PHE A 61 -7.87 2.51 6.15
CA PHE A 61 -9.20 1.98 5.82
C PHE A 61 -9.63 2.29 4.38
N ARG A 62 -8.95 3.21 3.69
CA ARG A 62 -9.17 3.50 2.26
C ARG A 62 -8.37 2.60 1.33
N ILE A 63 -7.67 1.59 1.85
CA ILE A 63 -6.94 0.61 1.04
C ILE A 63 -7.95 -0.45 0.54
N ASN A 64 -8.90 -0.02 -0.30
CA ASN A 64 -9.94 -0.84 -0.93
C ASN A 64 -10.49 -0.17 -2.21
N TRP A 65 -11.33 -0.89 -2.96
CA TRP A 65 -11.86 -0.47 -4.26
C TRP A 65 -13.14 0.38 -4.21
N HIS A 66 -13.70 0.56 -3.02
CA HIS A 66 -15.01 1.14 -2.75
C HIS A 66 -14.93 2.60 -2.29
N ASN A 67 -13.76 3.25 -2.35
CA ASN A 67 -13.64 4.65 -1.94
C ASN A 67 -14.57 5.55 -2.75
N GLN A 68 -15.33 6.40 -2.08
CA GLN A 68 -16.13 7.41 -2.78
C GLN A 68 -15.19 8.31 -3.62
N PRO A 69 -15.55 8.65 -4.88
CA PRO A 69 -14.67 9.33 -5.83
C PRO A 69 -14.52 10.84 -5.56
N THR A 70 -14.01 11.20 -4.38
CA THR A 70 -13.74 12.58 -3.93
C THR A 70 -12.34 12.70 -3.35
N ALA A 71 -11.73 13.88 -3.52
CA ALA A 71 -10.38 14.16 -3.02
C ALA A 71 -10.33 14.34 -1.49
N SER A 72 -11.45 14.69 -0.85
CA SER A 72 -11.53 14.86 0.61
C SER A 72 -12.92 14.52 1.13
N GLY A 73 -12.96 14.00 2.36
CA GLY A 73 -14.19 13.77 3.12
C GLY A 73 -15.13 12.68 2.62
N GLY A 74 -14.73 11.88 1.63
CA GLY A 74 -15.51 10.75 1.15
C GLY A 74 -15.52 9.58 2.13
N THR A 75 -16.53 8.72 2.07
CA THR A 75 -16.51 7.44 2.79
C THR A 75 -16.34 6.30 1.80
N PHE A 76 -17.35 5.44 1.66
CA PHE A 76 -17.34 4.29 0.77
C PHE A 76 -18.66 4.22 0.00
N ASP A 77 -18.60 3.72 -1.22
CA ASP A 77 -19.72 3.48 -2.13
C ASP A 77 -19.53 2.09 -2.79
N GLY A 78 -20.09 1.85 -3.98
CA GLY A 78 -19.77 0.68 -4.78
C GLY A 78 -18.32 0.64 -5.27
N VAL A 79 -17.91 -0.50 -5.83
CA VAL A 79 -16.62 -0.63 -6.51
C VAL A 79 -16.52 0.43 -7.62
N ASN A 80 -15.42 1.15 -7.67
CA ASN A 80 -15.20 2.12 -8.75
C ASN A 80 -14.87 1.39 -10.05
N TYR A 81 -15.76 1.44 -11.05
CA TYR A 81 -15.51 0.89 -12.39
C TYR A 81 -16.12 1.75 -13.50
N LEU A 82 -15.68 1.51 -14.73
CA LEU A 82 -16.21 2.11 -15.95
C LEU A 82 -16.50 1.00 -16.96
N GLU A 83 -17.64 1.07 -17.64
CA GLU A 83 -17.91 0.25 -18.82
C GLU A 83 -17.49 1.02 -20.08
N LEU A 84 -16.63 0.41 -20.90
CA LEU A 84 -16.21 0.99 -22.16
C LEU A 84 -17.23 0.63 -23.25
N PRO A 85 -17.88 1.62 -23.89
CA PRO A 85 -18.95 1.34 -24.85
C PRO A 85 -18.40 0.71 -26.12
N SER A 86 -19.22 -0.11 -26.80
CA SER A 86 -18.87 -0.74 -28.07
C SER A 86 -18.54 0.28 -29.18
N SER A 87 -19.08 1.50 -29.10
CA SER A 87 -18.72 2.61 -30.00
C SER A 87 -17.28 3.09 -29.85
N LEU A 88 -16.67 2.87 -28.67
CA LEU A 88 -15.26 3.15 -28.41
C LEU A 88 -14.37 1.93 -28.72
N THR A 89 -14.82 0.74 -28.33
CA THR A 89 -13.99 -0.48 -28.36
C THR A 89 -14.06 -1.24 -29.69
N GLY A 90 -15.13 -1.04 -30.47
CA GLY A 90 -15.37 -1.74 -31.74
C GLY A 90 -15.78 -3.21 -31.60
N VAL A 91 -16.02 -3.71 -30.37
CA VAL A 91 -16.37 -5.11 -30.11
C VAL A 91 -17.71 -5.25 -29.40
N LYS A 92 -18.36 -6.42 -29.57
CA LYS A 92 -19.61 -6.77 -28.87
C LYS A 92 -19.38 -7.17 -27.40
N ALA A 93 -18.17 -7.60 -27.06
CA ALA A 93 -17.82 -7.96 -25.70
C ALA A 93 -17.85 -6.72 -24.79
N ARG A 94 -18.49 -6.82 -23.63
CA ARG A 94 -18.48 -5.76 -22.62
C ARG A 94 -17.10 -5.69 -21.99
N ILE A 95 -16.53 -4.50 -21.93
CA ILE A 95 -15.20 -4.27 -21.36
C ILE A 95 -15.37 -3.38 -20.12
N ILE A 96 -15.15 -3.97 -18.95
CA ILE A 96 -15.23 -3.27 -17.66
C ILE A 96 -13.81 -2.98 -17.17
N ALA A 97 -13.54 -1.71 -16.86
CA ALA A 97 -12.28 -1.25 -16.28
C ALA A 97 -12.49 -0.84 -14.82
N ILE A 98 -11.83 -1.54 -13.89
CA ILE A 98 -11.82 -1.15 -12.48
C ILE A 98 -10.90 0.07 -12.28
N VAL A 99 -11.34 1.07 -11.52
CA VAL A 99 -10.69 2.38 -11.39
C VAL A 99 -9.88 2.46 -10.09
N GLY A 100 -8.55 2.38 -10.21
CA GLY A 100 -7.62 2.49 -9.08
C GLY A 100 -7.23 3.92 -8.65
N LYS A 101 -7.81 4.95 -9.29
CA LYS A 101 -7.48 6.36 -9.03
C LYS A 101 -7.83 6.81 -7.61
N TRP A 102 -8.87 6.22 -7.03
CA TRP A 102 -9.43 6.63 -5.75
C TRP A 102 -8.80 5.92 -4.55
N PHE A 103 -7.64 5.29 -4.74
CA PHE A 103 -6.79 4.87 -3.63
C PHE A 103 -5.98 6.06 -3.10
N PRO A 104 -5.57 6.03 -1.82
CA PRO A 104 -4.45 6.84 -1.36
C PRO A 104 -3.26 6.67 -2.30
N THR A 105 -2.51 7.74 -2.57
CA THR A 105 -1.43 7.80 -3.57
C THR A 105 -1.86 7.64 -5.04
N GLY A 106 -3.16 7.46 -5.31
CA GLY A 106 -3.72 7.40 -6.66
C GLY A 106 -3.54 6.05 -7.35
N ALA A 107 -3.09 5.04 -6.63
CA ALA A 107 -2.82 3.72 -7.17
C ALA A 107 -3.07 2.62 -6.13
N HIS A 108 -3.59 1.49 -6.60
CA HIS A 108 -3.83 0.29 -5.79
C HIS A 108 -2.56 -0.35 -5.21
N LYS A 109 -1.36 0.11 -5.59
CA LYS A 109 -0.09 -0.42 -5.08
C LYS A 109 0.11 -0.18 -3.58
N VAL A 110 -0.63 0.76 -2.98
CA VAL A 110 -0.75 0.89 -1.53
C VAL A 110 -1.35 -0.38 -0.89
N GLY A 111 -2.26 -1.08 -1.57
CA GLY A 111 -2.78 -2.37 -1.11
C GLY A 111 -1.74 -3.48 -1.11
N ALA A 112 -0.99 -3.58 -2.21
CA ALA A 112 0.11 -4.53 -2.32
C ALA A 112 1.17 -4.29 -1.23
N ALA A 113 1.60 -3.05 -1.03
CA ALA A 113 2.61 -2.70 -0.03
C ALA A 113 2.12 -2.92 1.41
N PHE A 114 0.90 -2.51 1.74
CA PHE A 114 0.24 -2.78 3.03
C PHE A 114 0.32 -4.26 3.38
N SER A 115 -0.02 -5.11 2.41
CA SER A 115 -0.10 -6.56 2.60
C SER A 115 1.26 -7.24 2.73
N CYS A 116 2.34 -6.58 2.29
CA CYS A 116 3.71 -7.03 2.56
C CYS A 116 4.17 -6.60 3.97
N LEU A 117 3.87 -5.37 4.39
CA LEU A 117 4.34 -4.81 5.66
C LEU A 117 3.54 -5.31 6.88
N VAL A 118 2.21 -5.27 6.81
CA VAL A 118 1.35 -5.49 7.97
C VAL A 118 1.50 -6.90 8.58
N PRO A 119 1.58 -7.99 7.81
CA PRO A 119 1.84 -9.31 8.39
C PRO A 119 3.11 -9.34 9.24
N ARG A 120 4.21 -8.73 8.75
CA ARG A 120 5.48 -8.65 9.48
C ARG A 120 5.35 -7.81 10.76
N LEU A 121 4.56 -6.74 10.70
CA LEU A 121 4.31 -5.86 11.84
C LEU A 121 3.51 -6.58 12.94
N VAL A 122 2.42 -7.27 12.58
CA VAL A 122 1.53 -7.93 13.55
C VAL A 122 2.13 -9.21 14.14
N THR A 123 3.07 -9.85 13.45
CA THR A 123 3.85 -10.99 13.98
C THR A 123 5.08 -10.55 14.76
N GLY A 124 5.57 -9.32 14.56
CA GLY A 124 6.83 -8.82 15.14
C GLY A 124 8.07 -9.24 14.34
N GLN A 125 7.92 -9.76 13.12
CA GLN A 125 9.03 -9.99 12.20
C GLN A 125 9.63 -8.68 11.66
N PHE A 126 8.85 -7.60 11.66
CA PHE A 126 9.31 -6.23 11.46
C PHE A 126 9.11 -5.41 12.75
N ASP A 127 10.11 -4.62 13.14
CA ASP A 127 10.06 -3.79 14.34
C ASP A 127 10.04 -2.29 13.98
N PRO A 128 8.89 -1.59 14.12
CA PRO A 128 8.76 -0.20 13.71
C PRO A 128 9.48 0.79 14.64
N THR A 129 10.20 0.30 15.66
CA THR A 129 10.97 1.14 16.60
C THR A 129 12.46 1.14 16.32
N THR A 130 12.97 0.14 15.60
CA THR A 130 14.40 0.02 15.29
C THR A 130 14.68 -0.17 13.80
N GLN A 131 13.74 -0.72 13.05
CA GLN A 131 13.93 -1.06 11.65
C GLN A 131 13.38 -0.02 10.68
N LYS A 132 14.11 0.14 9.57
CA LYS A 132 13.64 0.85 8.39
C LYS A 132 13.00 -0.10 7.37
N ALA A 133 11.83 0.26 6.86
CA ALA A 133 11.16 -0.45 5.76
C ALA A 133 11.70 0.05 4.40
N VAL A 134 12.35 -0.83 3.65
CA VAL A 134 12.96 -0.49 2.36
C VAL A 134 12.03 -0.89 1.22
N TRP A 135 11.74 0.07 0.35
CA TRP A 135 10.75 -0.07 -0.73
C TRP A 135 11.40 0.08 -2.11
N PRO A 136 11.91 -1.01 -2.71
CA PRO A 136 12.52 -0.98 -4.02
C PRO A 136 11.48 -0.99 -5.15
N SER A 137 11.31 0.13 -5.85
CA SER A 137 10.50 0.17 -7.08
C SER A 137 10.71 1.46 -7.87
N THR A 138 10.64 1.35 -9.18
CA THR A 138 10.65 2.47 -10.13
C THR A 138 9.31 3.22 -10.19
N GLY A 139 8.26 2.77 -9.48
CA GLY A 139 6.89 3.25 -9.67
C GLY A 139 6.05 3.32 -8.40
N ASN A 140 4.75 3.04 -8.55
CA ASN A 140 3.75 3.23 -7.50
C ASN A 140 3.92 2.33 -6.27
N TYR A 141 4.66 1.22 -6.36
CA TYR A 141 4.91 0.35 -5.21
C TYR A 141 5.81 1.03 -4.15
N CYS A 142 6.86 1.74 -4.60
CA CYS A 142 7.72 2.52 -3.70
C CYS A 142 6.91 3.64 -3.02
N ARG A 143 6.05 4.30 -3.79
CA ARG A 143 5.14 5.33 -3.30
C ARG A 143 4.15 4.81 -2.25
N GLY A 144 3.49 3.70 -2.56
CA GLY A 144 2.54 3.04 -1.66
C GLY A 144 3.21 2.59 -0.37
N GLY A 145 4.37 1.95 -0.45
CA GLY A 145 5.10 1.48 0.72
C GLY A 145 5.62 2.60 1.63
N ALA A 146 6.14 3.70 1.05
CA ALA A 146 6.51 4.88 1.83
C ALA A 146 5.28 5.49 2.54
N TYR A 147 4.14 5.57 1.84
CA TYR A 147 2.89 6.05 2.41
C TYR A 147 2.39 5.15 3.56
N ASP A 148 2.33 3.83 3.35
CA ASP A 148 1.91 2.88 4.38
C ASP A 148 2.84 2.92 5.60
N SER A 149 4.15 3.06 5.37
CA SER A 149 5.13 3.21 6.45
C SER A 149 4.85 4.47 7.27
N ALA A 150 4.56 5.60 6.63
CA ALA A 150 4.21 6.84 7.32
C ALA A 150 2.91 6.68 8.13
N LEU A 151 1.87 6.05 7.55
CA LEU A 151 0.60 5.79 8.25
C LEU A 151 0.76 4.84 9.44
N LEU A 152 1.65 3.86 9.33
CA LEU A 152 1.93 2.85 10.36
C LEU A 152 3.03 3.29 11.35
N GLY A 153 3.59 4.50 11.18
CA GLY A 153 4.60 5.05 12.07
C GLY A 153 5.95 4.35 12.00
N CYS A 154 6.30 3.82 10.83
CA CYS A 154 7.58 3.16 10.53
C CYS A 154 8.51 4.14 9.80
N GLU A 155 9.81 4.04 10.04
CA GLU A 155 10.79 4.67 9.16
C GLU A 155 10.87 3.92 7.83
N SER A 156 11.12 4.63 6.74
CA SER A 156 11.18 4.03 5.41
C SER A 156 12.29 4.60 4.53
N ILE A 157 12.86 3.72 3.70
CA ILE A 157 13.80 4.07 2.63
C ILE A 157 13.10 3.82 1.29
N ALA A 158 12.92 4.87 0.50
CA ALA A 158 12.45 4.78 -0.87
C ALA A 158 13.64 4.61 -1.83
N ILE A 159 13.67 3.54 -2.63
CA ILE A 159 14.72 3.34 -3.65
C ILE A 159 14.09 3.39 -5.03
N LEU A 160 14.51 4.38 -5.83
CA LEU A 160 13.99 4.61 -7.18
C LEU A 160 15.02 5.32 -8.07
N PRO A 161 14.89 5.24 -9.40
CA PRO A 161 15.86 5.83 -10.33
C PRO A 161 15.83 7.36 -10.31
N GLU A 162 16.98 7.99 -10.52
CA GLU A 162 17.13 9.44 -10.53
C GLU A 162 16.40 10.12 -11.70
N GLY A 163 16.19 9.40 -12.81
CA GLY A 163 15.46 9.89 -13.99
C GLY A 163 13.95 9.99 -13.80
N MET A 164 13.42 9.76 -12.60
CA MET A 164 12.01 9.96 -12.29
C MET A 164 11.65 11.46 -12.18
N SER A 165 10.36 11.77 -12.36
CA SER A 165 9.80 13.13 -12.28
C SER A 165 10.15 13.84 -10.96
N LYS A 166 10.44 15.15 -11.01
CA LYS A 166 10.80 15.96 -9.84
C LYS A 166 9.69 15.97 -8.78
N GLU A 167 8.44 16.03 -9.21
CA GLU A 167 7.23 16.01 -8.38
C GLU A 167 7.16 14.75 -7.51
N ARG A 168 7.69 13.62 -8.02
CA ARG A 168 7.76 12.36 -7.28
C ARG A 168 8.77 12.46 -6.14
N PHE A 169 9.93 13.07 -6.37
CA PHE A 169 10.94 13.27 -5.32
C PHE A 169 10.49 14.28 -4.27
N GLU A 170 9.84 15.37 -4.69
CA GLU A 170 9.27 16.37 -3.78
C GLU A 170 8.20 15.75 -2.88
N TRP A 171 7.31 14.92 -3.44
CA TRP A 171 6.33 14.19 -2.64
C TRP A 171 6.97 13.14 -1.72
N LEU A 172 7.98 12.38 -2.18
CA LEU A 172 8.67 11.41 -1.34
C LEU A 172 9.40 12.07 -0.17
N ALA A 173 9.97 13.26 -0.36
CA ALA A 173 10.64 13.99 0.70
C ALA A 173 9.70 14.42 1.85
N THR A 174 8.39 14.45 1.63
CA THR A 174 7.40 14.75 2.69
C THR A 174 6.85 13.52 3.39
N VAL A 175 7.08 12.31 2.84
CA VAL A 175 6.46 11.05 3.29
C VAL A 175 7.48 10.01 3.73
N ALA A 176 8.57 9.84 2.99
CA ALA A 176 9.62 8.87 3.28
C ALA A 176 10.67 9.47 4.23
N GLY A 177 11.23 8.64 5.12
CA GLY A 177 12.34 9.05 5.98
C GLY A 177 13.64 9.27 5.19
N GLU A 178 13.87 8.46 4.15
CA GLU A 178 15.05 8.53 3.30
C GLU A 178 14.71 8.19 1.85
N THR A 179 15.39 8.81 0.89
CA THR A 179 15.27 8.48 -0.53
C THR A 179 16.65 8.23 -1.13
N ILE A 180 16.84 7.04 -1.70
CA ILE A 180 18.05 6.65 -2.43
C ILE A 180 17.75 6.69 -3.93
N LYS A 181 18.53 7.49 -4.65
CA LYS A 181 18.46 7.61 -6.10
C LYS A 181 19.44 6.63 -6.74
N THR A 182 18.96 5.75 -7.60
CA THR A 182 19.82 4.87 -8.42
C THR A 182 19.98 5.42 -9.83
N PRO A 183 21.06 5.11 -10.54
CA PRO A 183 21.19 5.50 -11.95
C PRO A 183 20.05 4.93 -12.82
N GLY A 184 19.61 5.68 -13.84
CA GLY A 184 18.64 5.22 -14.84
C GLY A 184 17.24 5.84 -14.74
N SER A 185 16.27 5.22 -15.42
CA SER A 185 14.88 5.67 -15.55
C SER A 185 13.88 4.56 -15.15
N GLU A 186 12.59 4.72 -15.45
CA GLU A 186 11.49 3.86 -14.95
C GLU A 186 11.64 2.35 -15.23
N SER A 187 12.47 1.97 -16.22
CA SER A 187 12.74 0.56 -16.56
C SER A 187 14.01 -0.01 -15.92
N ASN A 188 14.80 0.80 -15.21
CA ASN A 188 16.06 0.39 -14.57
C ASN A 188 15.83 -0.27 -13.21
N VAL A 189 15.51 -1.57 -13.27
CA VAL A 189 15.18 -2.38 -12.09
C VAL A 189 16.42 -3.02 -11.45
N LYS A 190 17.47 -3.31 -12.24
CA LYS A 190 18.69 -3.97 -11.76
C LYS A 190 19.41 -3.14 -10.71
N GLU A 191 19.60 -1.85 -10.95
CA GLU A 191 20.34 -0.93 -10.09
C GLU A 191 19.68 -0.79 -8.71
N ILE A 192 18.34 -0.81 -8.67
CA ILE A 192 17.56 -0.82 -7.43
C ILE A 192 17.86 -2.09 -6.63
N PHE A 193 17.88 -3.26 -7.27
CA PHE A 193 18.14 -4.51 -6.58
C PHE A 193 19.61 -4.71 -6.19
N ASP A 194 20.55 -4.14 -6.95
CA ASP A 194 21.95 -4.11 -6.53
C ASP A 194 22.11 -3.23 -5.27
N LYS A 195 21.44 -2.08 -5.22
CA LYS A 195 21.37 -1.27 -4.00
C LYS A 195 20.72 -2.02 -2.83
N CYS A 196 19.70 -2.84 -3.09
CA CYS A 196 19.11 -3.70 -2.06
C CYS A 196 20.12 -4.71 -1.49
N LYS A 197 20.96 -5.33 -2.34
CA LYS A 197 22.01 -6.24 -1.89
C LYS A 197 23.05 -5.51 -1.05
N GLU A 198 23.46 -4.31 -1.46
CA GLU A 198 24.38 -3.48 -0.67
C GLU A 198 23.80 -3.15 0.71
N LEU A 199 22.53 -2.74 0.77
CA LEU A 199 21.84 -2.44 2.03
C LEU A 199 21.71 -3.68 2.92
N ALA A 200 21.35 -4.83 2.36
CA ALA A 200 21.29 -6.10 3.10
C ALA A 200 22.65 -6.47 3.71
N ASN A 201 23.76 -6.13 3.04
CA ASN A 201 25.12 -6.40 3.52
C ASN A 201 25.69 -5.28 4.41
N SER A 202 24.97 -4.18 4.62
CA SER A 202 25.49 -3.00 5.33
C SER A 202 25.50 -3.13 6.86
N GLY A 203 24.81 -4.14 7.40
CA GLY A 203 24.63 -4.31 8.85
C GLY A 203 23.63 -3.34 9.49
N GLN A 204 22.95 -2.51 8.69
CA GLN A 204 21.85 -1.67 9.17
C GLN A 204 20.62 -2.51 9.57
N ASP A 205 19.86 -2.03 10.56
CA ASP A 205 18.60 -2.67 10.95
C ASP A 205 17.49 -2.24 9.97
N LEU A 206 17.31 -3.05 8.93
CA LEU A 206 16.36 -2.78 7.85
C LEU A 206 15.67 -4.05 7.37
N MET A 207 14.51 -3.88 6.74
CA MET A 207 13.79 -4.96 6.08
C MET A 207 13.42 -4.54 4.66
N ILE A 208 13.79 -5.36 3.68
CA ILE A 208 13.57 -5.08 2.26
C ILE A 208 12.29 -5.77 1.82
N PHE A 209 11.29 -4.98 1.43
CA PHE A 209 10.00 -5.47 0.95
C PHE A 209 10.01 -5.59 -0.58
N ASN A 210 10.70 -6.61 -1.11
CA ASN A 210 10.76 -6.86 -2.54
C ASN A 210 9.40 -7.36 -3.06
N GLN A 211 8.72 -6.55 -3.89
CA GLN A 211 7.38 -6.88 -4.41
C GLN A 211 7.30 -8.19 -5.22
N PHE A 212 8.43 -8.66 -5.77
CA PHE A 212 8.48 -9.90 -6.56
C PHE A 212 8.63 -11.15 -5.69
N ASP A 213 9.11 -11.00 -4.45
CA ASP A 213 9.32 -12.12 -3.52
C ASP A 213 8.27 -12.16 -2.40
N GLU A 214 7.57 -11.04 -2.16
CA GLU A 214 6.59 -10.92 -1.09
C GLU A 214 5.21 -11.46 -1.52
N PHE A 215 4.84 -12.63 -0.99
CA PHE A 215 3.52 -13.24 -1.20
C PHE A 215 2.34 -12.36 -0.76
N GLY A 216 2.59 -11.43 0.17
CA GLY A 216 1.60 -10.43 0.60
C GLY A 216 1.04 -9.62 -0.58
N ASN A 217 1.87 -9.28 -1.57
CA ASN A 217 1.45 -8.57 -2.78
C ASN A 217 0.35 -9.33 -3.53
N TYR A 218 0.61 -10.60 -3.85
CA TYR A 218 -0.34 -11.46 -4.57
C TYR A 218 -1.58 -11.76 -3.74
N LEU A 219 -1.41 -12.00 -2.43
CA LEU A 219 -2.52 -12.29 -1.52
C LEU A 219 -3.51 -11.13 -1.45
N TRP A 220 -3.03 -9.87 -1.41
CA TRP A 220 -3.92 -8.71 -1.40
C TRP A 220 -4.79 -8.64 -2.64
N HIS A 221 -4.20 -8.91 -3.81
CA HIS A 221 -4.94 -8.93 -5.06
C HIS A 221 -5.94 -10.09 -5.11
N PHE A 222 -5.56 -11.28 -4.64
CA PHE A 222 -6.47 -12.41 -4.56
C PHE A 222 -7.67 -12.12 -3.64
N GLU A 223 -7.40 -11.65 -2.42
CA GLU A 223 -8.44 -11.40 -1.44
C GLU A 223 -9.25 -10.14 -1.75
N VAL A 224 -8.62 -9.00 -2.02
CA VAL A 224 -9.33 -7.71 -2.10
C VAL A 224 -9.70 -7.36 -3.54
N THR A 225 -8.74 -7.41 -4.47
CA THR A 225 -9.04 -7.09 -5.88
C THR A 225 -9.95 -8.12 -6.54
N GLY A 226 -9.70 -9.41 -6.33
CA GLY A 226 -10.48 -10.50 -6.93
C GLY A 226 -11.95 -10.44 -6.52
N HIS A 227 -12.23 -10.22 -5.23
CA HIS A 227 -13.61 -10.07 -4.74
C HIS A 227 -14.29 -8.80 -5.26
N ALA A 228 -13.57 -7.68 -5.39
CA ALA A 228 -14.11 -6.47 -6.00
C ALA A 228 -14.45 -6.68 -7.49
N MET A 229 -13.64 -7.44 -8.22
CA MET A 229 -13.92 -7.80 -9.61
C MET A 229 -15.13 -8.74 -9.73
N GLU A 230 -15.25 -9.72 -8.84
CA GLU A 230 -16.42 -10.61 -8.76
C GLU A 230 -17.70 -9.82 -8.44
N GLU A 231 -17.63 -8.86 -7.51
CA GLU A 231 -18.74 -7.97 -7.18
C GLU A 231 -19.22 -7.22 -8.43
N VAL A 232 -18.31 -6.60 -9.18
CA VAL A 232 -18.67 -5.89 -10.42
C VAL A 232 -19.23 -6.83 -11.46
N PHE A 233 -18.63 -8.02 -11.65
CA PHE A 233 -19.11 -9.02 -12.61
C PHE A 233 -20.56 -9.43 -12.33
N ASN A 234 -20.94 -9.58 -11.06
CA ASN A 234 -22.30 -9.96 -10.66
C ASN A 234 -23.32 -8.80 -10.73
N GLN A 235 -22.85 -7.54 -10.80
CA GLN A 235 -23.70 -6.36 -10.92
C GLN A 235 -24.03 -5.98 -12.36
N VAL A 236 -23.15 -6.31 -13.31
CA VAL A 236 -23.21 -5.80 -14.69
C VAL A 236 -24.04 -6.64 -15.63
#